data_AF-A0A2A1ZLU4-F1
#
_entry.id   AF-A0A2A1ZLU4-F1
#
_cell.length_a   1.000
_cell.length_b   1.000
_cell.length_c   1.000
_cell.angle_alpha   90.00
_cell.angle_beta   90.00
_cell.angle_gamma   90.00
#
_symmetry.space_group_name_H-M   'P 1'
#
loop_
_entity.id
_entity.type
_entity.pdbx_description
1 polymer ?
#
loop_
_entity_poly.entity_id
_entity_poly.type
_entity_poly.pdbx_seq_one_letter_code
_entity_poly.pdbx_strand_id
1 'polypeptide(L)'
;MGLLFKVRNDDGEDFDIIPIEIVKTLREIYDIEIKKQGYIKLLENKRLRSKDYLVDIIERSGINVSKYLRMNELKDIIVNNVKPSVLLGGFNSRDGLSSDIIYEWVKELGLGVSGTKETRIYKIIEYFDSYKEKVVVELDDERIQWFDNYELLAARNLEELRQGHVISKDLECEKKFEKATDYIFQVLLNNAPLDLIGSEHPDGILTFNDKLIMWDNKSKETQVNLKDHMAQFDRYIRSSEKNVASFLVIGPSFTEKSVEEAMKYQLLNDTVITLITAKELKDLAVKWNSKKGDETFPLGYFKQPGKFNSKLISY
;
A
#
# COMPACT_ATOMS: atom_id res chain seq x y z
N MET A 1 35.40 -10.52 15.84
CA MET A 1 34.15 -11.28 16.00
C MET A 1 33.01 -10.41 15.50
N GLY A 2 32.30 -10.82 14.46
CA GLY A 2 31.10 -10.15 13.97
C GLY A 2 29.86 -10.95 14.38
N LEU A 3 28.80 -10.26 14.79
CA LEU A 3 27.49 -10.85 15.04
C LEU A 3 26.75 -10.89 13.69
N LEU A 4 26.53 -12.08 13.15
CA LEU A 4 25.56 -12.28 12.07
C LEU A 4 24.20 -12.52 12.75
N PHE A 5 23.26 -11.60 12.55
CA PHE A 5 21.98 -11.65 13.23
C PHE A 5 20.96 -12.29 12.31
N LYS A 6 20.53 -13.52 12.63
CA LYS A 6 19.45 -14.18 11.88
C LYS A 6 18.11 -13.71 12.41
N VAL A 7 17.31 -13.13 11.53
CA VAL A 7 15.88 -12.89 11.78
C VAL A 7 15.11 -13.91 11.00
N ARG A 8 14.41 -14.78 11.73
CA ARG A 8 13.37 -15.59 11.14
C ARG A 8 12.15 -14.70 10.94
N ASN A 9 11.67 -14.59 9.70
CA ASN A 9 10.37 -13.96 9.49
C ASN A 9 9.24 -14.88 9.98
N ASP A 10 8.03 -14.37 10.02
CA ASP A 10 6.87 -15.12 10.49
C ASP A 10 6.49 -16.32 9.57
N ASP A 11 7.06 -16.38 8.35
CA ASP A 11 6.94 -17.50 7.40
C ASP A 11 7.96 -18.63 7.65
N GLY A 12 8.84 -18.47 8.63
CA GLY A 12 9.87 -19.46 8.97
C GLY A 12 11.13 -19.39 8.11
N GLU A 13 11.25 -18.38 7.24
CA GLU A 13 12.44 -18.11 6.44
C GLU A 13 13.47 -17.33 7.27
N ASP A 14 14.70 -17.84 7.30
CA ASP A 14 15.81 -17.20 8.00
C ASP A 14 16.47 -16.15 7.10
N PHE A 15 16.38 -14.89 7.50
CA PHE A 15 17.12 -13.78 6.89
C PHE A 15 18.36 -13.48 7.70
N ASP A 16 19.51 -13.45 7.04
CA ASP A 16 20.73 -12.92 7.63
C ASP A 16 20.71 -11.39 7.55
N ILE A 17 20.58 -10.73 8.71
CA ILE A 17 20.81 -9.29 8.81
C ILE A 17 22.32 -9.07 8.72
N ILE A 18 22.69 -8.44 7.62
CA ILE A 18 24.06 -8.04 7.32
C ILE A 18 24.28 -6.62 7.85
N PRO A 19 25.19 -6.41 8.81
CA PRO A 19 25.59 -5.08 9.26
C PRO A 19 26.07 -4.22 8.09
N ILE A 20 25.65 -2.95 8.05
CA ILE A 20 25.93 -2.05 6.92
C ILE A 20 27.43 -1.90 6.64
N GLU A 21 28.25 -2.06 7.68
CA GLU A 21 29.71 -1.99 7.66
C GLU A 21 30.34 -3.08 6.80
N ILE A 22 29.70 -4.26 6.68
CA ILE A 22 30.22 -5.40 5.89
C ILE A 22 29.48 -5.59 4.56
N VAL A 23 28.38 -4.88 4.32
CA VAL A 23 27.59 -4.97 3.08
C VAL A 23 28.45 -4.73 1.86
N LYS A 24 29.32 -3.71 1.91
CA LYS A 24 30.20 -3.37 0.78
C LYS A 24 31.15 -4.53 0.46
N THR A 25 31.81 -5.09 1.48
CA THR A 25 32.73 -6.21 1.34
C THR A 25 32.04 -7.47 0.79
N LEU A 26 30.84 -7.78 1.28
CA LEU A 26 30.09 -8.93 0.78
C LEU A 26 29.64 -8.75 -0.67
N ARG A 27 29.20 -7.54 -1.04
CA ARG A 27 28.86 -7.23 -2.43
C ARG A 27 30.06 -7.35 -3.37
N GLU A 28 31.24 -6.95 -2.92
CA GLU A 28 32.48 -7.13 -3.69
C GLU A 28 32.83 -8.63 -3.86
N ILE A 29 32.67 -9.45 -2.81
CA ILE A 29 32.95 -10.90 -2.86
C ILE A 29 31.95 -11.64 -3.77
N TYR A 30 30.66 -11.33 -3.64
CA TYR A 30 29.59 -11.97 -4.40
C TYR A 30 29.28 -11.28 -5.73
N ASP A 31 30.05 -10.23 -6.06
CA ASP A 31 29.96 -9.51 -7.33
C ASP A 31 28.55 -8.95 -7.60
N ILE A 32 27.90 -8.45 -6.54
CA ILE A 32 26.54 -7.92 -6.55
C ILE A 32 26.59 -6.41 -6.79
N GLU A 33 26.18 -5.98 -7.98
CA GLU A 33 26.13 -4.56 -8.36
C GLU A 33 24.84 -3.85 -7.91
N ILE A 34 23.73 -4.58 -7.81
CA ILE A 34 22.41 -4.04 -7.51
C ILE A 34 21.54 -5.06 -6.76
N LYS A 35 20.63 -4.60 -5.91
CA LYS A 35 19.54 -5.44 -5.37
C LYS A 35 18.59 -5.88 -6.48
N LYS A 36 18.05 -7.10 -6.38
CA LYS A 36 17.11 -7.68 -7.35
C LYS A 36 15.93 -6.74 -7.68
N GLN A 37 15.31 -6.13 -6.66
CA GLN A 37 14.19 -5.18 -6.82
C GLN A 37 14.60 -3.93 -7.62
N GLY A 38 15.74 -3.34 -7.27
CA GLY A 38 16.31 -2.20 -8.00
C GLY A 38 16.56 -2.54 -9.47
N TYR A 39 16.99 -3.78 -9.74
CA TYR A 39 17.23 -4.25 -11.09
C TYR A 39 15.94 -4.42 -11.90
N ILE A 40 14.91 -5.00 -11.29
CA ILE A 40 13.57 -5.10 -11.89
C ILE A 40 13.07 -3.69 -12.25
N LYS A 41 13.22 -2.72 -11.34
CA LYS A 41 12.84 -1.33 -11.58
C LYS A 41 13.61 -0.68 -12.72
N LEU A 42 14.92 -0.92 -12.80
CA LEU A 42 15.78 -0.45 -13.88
C LEU A 42 15.28 -0.95 -15.24
N LEU A 43 14.84 -2.21 -15.35
CA LEU A 43 14.31 -2.83 -16.57
C LEU A 43 12.93 -2.31 -17.02
N GLU A 44 12.25 -1.49 -16.22
CA GLU A 44 11.01 -0.81 -16.64
C GLU A 44 11.29 0.41 -17.52
N ASN A 45 12.54 0.91 -17.55
CA ASN A 45 12.89 2.12 -18.26
C ASN A 45 12.60 2.01 -19.76
N LYS A 46 12.10 3.11 -20.36
CA LYS A 46 11.79 3.21 -21.79
C LYS A 46 12.97 2.79 -22.70
N ARG A 47 14.20 3.01 -22.24
CA ARG A 47 15.45 2.69 -22.96
C ARG A 47 15.72 1.18 -23.08
N LEU A 48 15.06 0.35 -22.29
CA LEU A 48 15.25 -1.11 -22.24
C LEU A 48 14.01 -1.88 -22.72
N ARG A 49 13.13 -1.24 -23.51
CA ARG A 49 11.91 -1.85 -24.07
C ARG A 49 12.14 -2.59 -25.39
N SER A 50 13.32 -2.50 -25.99
CA SER A 50 13.64 -3.20 -27.24
C SER A 50 13.87 -4.68 -26.98
N LYS A 51 13.02 -5.54 -27.54
CA LYS A 51 13.16 -7.00 -27.41
C LYS A 51 14.47 -7.50 -28.03
N ASP A 52 14.82 -6.98 -29.20
CA ASP A 52 16.04 -7.37 -29.94
C ASP A 52 17.30 -7.03 -29.14
N TYR A 53 17.30 -5.89 -28.45
CA TYR A 53 18.41 -5.50 -27.57
C TYR A 53 18.60 -6.48 -26.41
N LEU A 54 17.50 -6.87 -25.74
CA LEU A 54 17.57 -7.80 -24.62
C LEU A 54 18.04 -9.20 -25.09
N VAL A 55 17.54 -9.66 -26.24
CA VAL A 55 17.97 -10.94 -26.83
C VAL A 55 19.46 -10.91 -27.16
N ASP A 56 19.96 -9.88 -27.85
CA ASP A 56 21.38 -9.75 -28.20
C ASP A 56 22.29 -9.75 -26.96
N ILE A 57 21.91 -9.02 -25.90
CA ILE A 57 22.67 -9.00 -24.64
C ILE A 57 22.68 -10.38 -23.97
N ILE A 58 21.53 -11.09 -23.92
CA ILE A 58 21.43 -12.42 -23.31
C ILE A 58 22.26 -13.45 -24.10
N GLU A 59 22.16 -13.46 -25.43
CA GLU A 59 22.93 -14.37 -26.29
C GLU A 59 24.44 -14.13 -26.16
N ARG A 60 24.87 -12.86 -26.11
CA ARG A 60 26.28 -12.50 -25.85
C ARG A 60 26.75 -12.87 -24.45
N SER A 61 25.83 -13.04 -23.51
CA SER A 61 26.12 -13.55 -22.17
C SER A 61 26.28 -15.08 -22.16
N GLY A 62 26.20 -15.74 -23.33
CA GLY A 62 26.36 -17.18 -23.49
C GLY A 62 25.07 -17.98 -23.30
N ILE A 63 23.92 -17.31 -23.21
CA ILE A 63 22.62 -17.95 -22.98
C ILE A 63 21.81 -17.93 -24.27
N ASN A 64 21.61 -19.11 -24.86
CA ASN A 64 20.76 -19.23 -26.04
C ASN A 64 19.28 -19.08 -25.65
N VAL A 65 18.61 -18.11 -26.26
CA VAL A 65 17.19 -17.83 -26.00
C VAL A 65 16.35 -18.05 -27.25
N SER A 66 15.13 -18.56 -27.05
CA SER A 66 14.16 -18.69 -28.14
C SER A 66 13.60 -17.31 -28.51
N LYS A 67 13.52 -17.01 -29.81
CA LYS A 67 12.90 -15.77 -30.33
C LYS A 67 11.42 -15.62 -29.94
N TYR A 68 10.77 -16.72 -29.54
CA TYR A 68 9.36 -16.76 -29.14
C TYR A 68 9.11 -16.34 -27.68
N LEU A 69 10.16 -16.16 -26.86
CA LEU A 69 10.00 -15.73 -25.46
C LEU A 69 9.30 -14.37 -25.37
N ARG A 70 8.45 -14.21 -24.37
CA ARG A 70 7.76 -12.95 -24.06
C ARG A 70 8.73 -11.99 -23.37
N MET A 71 8.41 -10.70 -23.40
CA MET A 71 9.23 -9.64 -22.81
C MET A 71 9.54 -9.90 -21.32
N ASN A 72 8.56 -10.35 -20.55
CA ASN A 72 8.75 -10.61 -19.12
C ASN A 72 9.72 -11.77 -18.87
N GLU A 73 9.65 -12.83 -19.68
CA GLU A 73 10.55 -13.98 -19.59
C GLU A 73 12.00 -13.58 -19.90
N LEU A 74 12.21 -12.68 -20.87
CA LEU A 74 13.53 -12.13 -21.16
C LEU A 74 14.07 -11.26 -20.02
N LYS A 75 13.21 -10.46 -19.38
CA LYS A 75 13.58 -9.65 -18.21
C LYS A 75 13.98 -10.52 -17.03
N ASP A 76 13.25 -11.60 -16.77
CA ASP A 76 13.58 -12.55 -15.69
C ASP A 76 14.93 -13.23 -15.95
N ILE A 77 15.23 -13.60 -17.19
CA ILE A 77 16.54 -14.15 -17.57
C ILE A 77 17.64 -13.11 -17.30
N ILE A 78 17.43 -11.85 -17.67
CA ILE A 78 18.42 -10.78 -17.44
C ILE A 78 18.68 -10.56 -15.95
N VAL A 79 17.64 -10.43 -15.12
CA VAL A 79 17.78 -10.19 -13.68
C VAL A 79 18.61 -11.28 -13.00
N ASN A 80 18.47 -12.53 -13.45
CA ASN A 80 19.12 -13.66 -12.80
C ASN A 80 20.51 -13.99 -13.39
N ASN A 81 20.85 -13.51 -14.60
CA ASN A 81 22.04 -13.99 -15.30
C ASN A 81 22.95 -12.91 -15.89
N VAL A 82 22.52 -11.65 -15.95
CA VAL A 82 23.28 -10.57 -16.61
C VAL A 82 23.51 -9.44 -15.62
N LYS A 83 24.76 -8.98 -15.48
CA LYS A 83 25.06 -7.83 -14.61
C LYS A 83 24.49 -6.51 -15.17
N PRO A 84 24.03 -5.58 -14.32
CA PRO A 84 23.58 -4.26 -14.75
C PRO A 84 24.63 -3.48 -15.55
N SER A 85 25.91 -3.54 -15.16
CA SER A 85 27.00 -2.89 -15.89
C SER A 85 27.14 -3.43 -17.32
N VAL A 86 26.95 -4.74 -17.50
CA VAL A 86 26.95 -5.40 -18.81
C VAL A 86 25.69 -5.07 -19.59
N LEU A 87 24.52 -5.07 -18.95
CA LEU A 87 23.26 -4.69 -19.58
C LEU A 87 23.30 -3.25 -20.12
N LEU A 88 23.94 -2.32 -19.41
CA LEU A 88 24.00 -0.91 -19.80
C LEU A 88 25.20 -0.59 -20.70
N GLY A 89 26.36 -1.19 -20.40
CA GLY A 89 27.64 -0.89 -21.02
C GLY A 89 28.04 -1.80 -22.17
N GLY A 90 27.44 -2.98 -22.26
CA GLY A 90 27.82 -4.04 -23.21
C GLY A 90 29.10 -4.78 -22.80
N PHE A 91 29.55 -5.70 -23.66
CA PHE A 91 30.80 -6.46 -23.46
C PHE A 91 32.04 -5.76 -24.02
N ASN A 92 31.85 -4.73 -24.85
CA ASN A 92 32.90 -3.92 -25.44
C ASN A 92 32.39 -2.49 -25.69
N SER A 93 33.27 -1.58 -26.11
CA SER A 93 32.97 -0.16 -26.30
C SER A 93 31.95 0.16 -27.40
N ARG A 94 31.60 -0.81 -28.26
CA ARG A 94 30.64 -0.68 -29.37
C ARG A 94 29.28 -1.29 -29.05
N ASP A 95 29.17 -2.02 -27.95
CA ASP A 95 27.94 -2.70 -27.51
C ASP A 95 27.23 -1.88 -26.41
N GLY A 96 26.03 -2.34 -26.05
CA GLY A 96 25.21 -1.75 -24.99
C GLY A 96 24.55 -0.42 -25.41
N LEU A 97 24.16 0.39 -24.43
CA LEU A 97 23.58 1.69 -24.69
C LEU A 97 24.66 2.69 -25.11
N SER A 98 24.33 3.60 -26.03
CA SER A 98 25.28 4.63 -26.48
C SER A 98 25.64 5.60 -25.34
N SER A 99 26.80 6.24 -25.44
CA SER A 99 27.23 7.24 -24.45
C SER A 99 26.21 8.38 -24.30
N ASP A 100 25.56 8.78 -25.39
CA ASP A 100 24.55 9.84 -25.39
C ASP A 100 23.29 9.42 -24.65
N ILE A 101 22.84 8.17 -24.83
CA ILE A 101 21.67 7.62 -24.12
C ILE A 101 21.94 7.58 -22.61
N ILE A 102 23.15 7.14 -22.22
CA ILE A 102 23.57 7.10 -20.82
C ILE A 102 23.67 8.51 -20.23
N TYR A 103 24.23 9.46 -20.97
CA TYR A 103 24.32 10.86 -20.55
C TYR A 103 22.94 11.48 -20.30
N GLU A 104 22.01 11.34 -21.26
CA GLU A 104 20.65 11.86 -21.11
C GLU A 104 19.89 11.16 -19.97
N TRP A 105 20.15 9.86 -19.75
CA TRP A 105 19.53 9.16 -18.63
C TRP A 105 20.03 9.69 -17.28
N VAL A 106 21.34 9.87 -17.09
CA VAL A 106 21.90 10.47 -15.87
C VAL A 106 21.32 11.87 -15.61
N LYS A 107 21.19 12.67 -16.67
CA LYS A 107 20.59 14.01 -16.61
C LYS A 107 19.11 13.96 -16.21
N GLU A 108 18.32 13.07 -16.81
CA GLU A 108 16.90 12.87 -16.46
C GLU A 108 16.72 12.43 -14.99
N LEU A 109 17.67 11.69 -14.43
CA LEU A 109 17.65 11.26 -13.03
C LEU A 109 18.11 12.37 -12.05
N GLY A 110 18.48 13.56 -12.54
CA GLY A 110 18.98 14.66 -11.71
C GLY A 110 20.37 14.41 -11.13
N LEU A 111 21.13 13.46 -11.68
CA LEU A 111 22.46 13.10 -11.21
C LEU A 111 23.53 13.94 -11.92
N GLY A 112 24.67 14.15 -11.26
CA GLY A 112 25.80 14.88 -11.86
C GLY A 112 26.33 14.17 -13.12
N VAL A 113 26.33 14.86 -14.26
CA VAL A 113 26.67 14.28 -15.58
C VAL A 113 28.18 14.16 -15.88
N SER A 114 29.04 14.59 -14.95
CA SER A 114 30.50 14.50 -15.07
C SER A 114 31.00 13.05 -15.02
N GLY A 115 32.12 12.78 -15.68
CA GLY A 115 32.79 11.46 -15.70
C GLY A 115 32.72 10.72 -17.03
N THR A 116 33.28 9.51 -17.07
CA THR A 116 33.26 8.62 -18.24
C THR A 116 31.91 7.92 -18.40
N LYS A 117 31.67 7.24 -19.53
CA LYS A 117 30.47 6.40 -19.73
C LYS A 117 30.30 5.38 -18.59
N GLU A 118 31.40 4.75 -18.18
CA GLU A 118 31.43 3.80 -17.07
C GLU A 118 31.02 4.45 -15.75
N THR A 119 31.59 5.61 -15.41
CA THR A 119 31.20 6.35 -14.18
C THR A 119 29.71 6.68 -14.19
N ARG A 120 29.15 7.05 -15.34
CA ARG A 120 27.72 7.35 -15.49
C ARG A 120 26.84 6.10 -15.36
N ILE A 121 27.28 4.96 -15.88
CA ILE A 121 26.60 3.67 -15.69
C ILE A 121 26.53 3.34 -14.20
N TYR A 122 27.64 3.46 -13.46
CA TYR A 122 27.64 3.22 -12.02
C TYR A 122 26.72 4.17 -11.25
N LYS A 123 26.61 5.44 -11.65
CA LYS A 123 25.63 6.38 -11.08
C LYS A 123 24.19 5.93 -11.28
N ILE A 124 23.85 5.38 -12.46
CA ILE A 124 22.53 4.81 -12.73
C ILE A 124 22.30 3.58 -11.85
N ILE A 125 23.27 2.68 -11.77
CA ILE A 125 23.18 1.47 -10.94
C ILE A 125 22.99 1.84 -9.48
N GLU A 126 23.79 2.76 -8.94
CA GLU A 126 23.69 3.24 -7.55
C GLU A 126 22.33 3.89 -7.27
N TYR A 127 21.82 4.70 -8.21
CA TYR A 127 20.47 5.26 -8.11
C TYR A 127 19.40 4.18 -7.98
N PHE A 128 19.41 3.16 -8.84
CA PHE A 128 18.44 2.07 -8.76
C PHE A 128 18.76 1.06 -7.64
N ASP A 129 19.97 0.98 -7.11
CA ASP A 129 20.29 0.16 -5.93
C ASP A 129 19.81 0.80 -4.62
N SER A 130 19.80 2.14 -4.61
CA SER A 130 19.14 2.93 -3.56
C SER A 130 17.61 2.82 -3.63
N TYR A 131 17.06 2.29 -4.73
CA TYR A 131 15.64 1.96 -4.83
C TYR A 131 15.29 0.92 -3.78
N LYS A 132 14.61 1.40 -2.73
CA LYS A 132 13.85 0.53 -1.85
C LYS A 132 12.55 0.25 -2.59
N GLU A 133 12.17 -1.01 -2.70
CA GLU A 133 10.82 -1.36 -3.09
C GLU A 133 9.88 -0.54 -2.21
N LYS A 134 9.16 0.39 -2.85
CA LYS A 134 7.95 0.89 -2.24
C LYS A 134 7.08 -0.37 -2.12
N VAL A 135 7.01 -0.96 -0.93
CA VAL A 135 5.69 -1.31 -0.39
C VAL A 135 4.82 -0.13 -0.81
N VAL A 136 3.74 -0.36 -1.56
CA VAL A 136 2.88 0.73 -2.02
C VAL A 136 2.38 1.47 -0.77
N VAL A 137 3.15 2.46 -0.38
CA VAL A 137 2.90 3.44 0.64
C VAL A 137 3.34 4.68 -0.10
N GLU A 138 2.35 5.30 -0.71
CA GLU A 138 2.41 6.63 -1.27
C GLU A 138 3.17 7.53 -0.27
N LEU A 139 4.46 7.80 -0.52
CA LEU A 139 5.26 8.73 0.28
C LEU A 139 4.81 10.20 0.12
N ASP A 140 3.63 10.43 -0.46
CA ASP A 140 2.90 11.71 -0.51
C ASP A 140 1.40 11.51 -0.25
N ASP A 141 0.97 10.40 0.35
CA ASP A 141 -0.42 10.30 0.79
C ASP A 141 -0.59 11.01 2.12
N GLU A 142 -1.11 12.23 2.04
CA GLU A 142 -1.49 13.05 3.19
C GLU A 142 -2.39 12.28 4.18
N ARG A 143 -3.12 11.26 3.71
CA ARG A 143 -3.97 10.39 4.55
C ARG A 143 -3.16 9.56 5.55
N ILE A 144 -1.86 9.32 5.34
CA ILE A 144 -1.01 8.61 6.30
C ILE A 144 -0.93 9.38 7.62
N GLN A 145 -0.71 10.70 7.55
CA GLN A 145 -0.69 11.55 8.74
C GLN A 145 -2.05 11.50 9.46
N TRP A 146 -3.14 11.45 8.71
CA TRP A 146 -4.49 11.35 9.28
C TRP A 146 -4.75 9.97 9.87
N PHE A 147 -4.24 8.90 9.26
CA PHE A 147 -4.29 7.53 9.77
C PHE A 147 -3.48 7.37 11.07
N ASP A 148 -2.31 7.99 11.16
CA ASP A 148 -1.51 7.99 12.39
C ASP A 148 -2.28 8.62 13.55
N ASN A 149 -3.08 9.65 13.26
CA ASN A 149 -3.92 10.38 14.21
C ASN A 149 -5.40 9.95 14.19
N TYR A 150 -5.71 8.76 13.64
CA TYR A 150 -7.08 8.34 13.34
C TYR A 150 -8.03 8.34 14.55
N GLU A 151 -7.56 7.84 15.69
CA GLU A 151 -8.35 7.82 16.93
C GLU A 151 -8.62 9.23 17.46
N LEU A 152 -7.64 10.13 17.34
CA LEU A 152 -7.79 11.54 17.75
C LEU A 152 -8.79 12.27 16.85
N LEU A 153 -8.78 12.01 15.54
CA LEU A 153 -9.75 12.53 14.58
C LEU A 153 -11.18 12.02 14.89
N ALA A 154 -11.31 10.74 15.23
CA ALA A 154 -12.59 10.17 15.64
C ALA A 154 -13.11 10.81 16.94
N ALA A 155 -12.24 11.03 17.92
CA ALA A 155 -12.59 11.60 19.22
C ALA A 155 -12.70 13.13 19.23
N ARG A 156 -12.41 13.81 18.11
CA ARG A 156 -12.27 15.29 18.06
C ARG A 156 -11.36 15.82 19.15
N ASN A 157 -10.20 15.19 19.37
CA ASN A 157 -9.21 15.71 20.32
C ASN A 157 -8.48 16.92 19.72
N LEU A 158 -9.16 18.08 19.69
CA LEU A 158 -8.74 19.27 18.96
C LEU A 158 -7.40 19.83 19.44
N GLU A 159 -7.10 19.71 20.73
CA GLU A 159 -5.87 20.23 21.30
C GLU A 159 -4.65 19.48 20.75
N GLU A 160 -4.64 18.15 20.87
CA GLU A 160 -3.55 17.32 20.36
C GLU A 160 -3.42 17.40 18.84
N LEU A 161 -4.55 17.43 18.11
CA LEU A 161 -4.56 17.53 16.66
C LEU A 161 -3.97 18.86 16.16
N ARG A 162 -4.20 19.97 16.86
CA ARG A 162 -3.62 21.28 16.51
C ARG A 162 -2.13 21.35 16.86
N GLN A 163 -1.74 20.82 18.03
CA GLN A 163 -0.32 20.75 18.42
C GLN A 163 0.50 19.91 17.43
N GLY A 164 -0.05 18.79 16.96
CA GLY A 164 0.54 17.95 15.92
C GLY A 164 0.42 18.50 14.50
N HIS A 165 -0.13 19.72 14.32
CA HIS A 165 -0.37 20.35 13.02
C HIS A 165 -1.20 19.47 12.06
N VAL A 166 -2.04 18.59 12.60
CA VAL A 166 -2.92 17.69 11.83
C VAL A 166 -4.13 18.46 11.34
N ILE A 167 -4.67 19.40 12.13
CA ILE A 167 -5.80 20.26 11.75
C ILE A 167 -5.48 21.73 12.01
N SER A 168 -6.08 22.61 11.20
CA SER A 168 -6.12 24.06 11.48
C SER A 168 -7.50 24.54 11.92
N LYS A 169 -8.56 23.86 11.47
CA LYS A 169 -9.96 24.17 11.78
C LYS A 169 -10.71 22.91 12.22
N ASP A 170 -11.69 23.07 13.10
CA ASP A 170 -12.43 21.93 13.70
C ASP A 170 -13.24 21.14 12.67
N LEU A 171 -13.75 21.83 11.65
CA LEU A 171 -14.47 21.22 10.53
C LEU A 171 -13.60 20.21 9.75
N GLU A 172 -12.27 20.33 9.82
CA GLU A 172 -11.37 19.41 9.12
C GLU A 172 -11.35 18.01 9.75
N CYS A 173 -11.75 17.86 11.02
CA CYS A 173 -11.74 16.56 11.70
C CYS A 173 -12.58 15.52 10.98
N GLU A 174 -13.80 15.87 10.59
CA GLU A 174 -14.75 14.95 9.95
C GLU A 174 -14.22 14.49 8.59
N LYS A 175 -13.87 15.45 7.73
CA LYS A 175 -13.30 15.17 6.41
C LYS A 175 -11.99 14.36 6.48
N LYS A 176 -11.10 14.66 7.43
CA LYS A 176 -9.83 13.91 7.58
C LYS A 176 -10.06 12.52 8.14
N PHE A 177 -11.06 12.35 9.01
CA PHE A 177 -11.46 11.04 9.53
C PHE A 177 -12.04 10.14 8.43
N GLU A 178 -12.91 10.67 7.58
CA GLU A 178 -13.43 9.98 6.39
C GLU A 178 -12.27 9.56 5.47
N LYS A 179 -11.37 10.49 5.12
CA LYS A 179 -10.25 10.19 4.22
C LYS A 179 -9.24 9.20 4.79
N ALA A 180 -8.99 9.22 6.10
CA ALA A 180 -8.19 8.20 6.76
C ALA A 180 -8.89 6.83 6.76
N THR A 181 -10.22 6.79 6.77
CA THR A 181 -11.00 5.55 6.65
C THR A 181 -10.93 4.99 5.23
N ASP A 182 -11.01 5.85 4.21
CA ASP A 182 -10.76 5.47 2.81
C ASP A 182 -9.39 4.80 2.67
N TYR A 183 -8.35 5.40 3.28
CA TYR A 183 -7.00 4.83 3.30
C TYR A 183 -6.95 3.44 3.95
N ILE A 184 -7.64 3.25 5.07
CA ILE A 184 -7.72 1.93 5.73
C ILE A 184 -8.32 0.89 4.79
N PHE A 185 -9.46 1.17 4.15
CA PHE A 185 -10.10 0.19 3.26
C PHE A 185 -9.26 -0.05 2.01
N GLN A 186 -8.84 1.02 1.34
CA GLN A 186 -8.14 0.96 0.07
C GLN A 186 -6.75 0.35 0.19
N VAL A 187 -5.96 0.78 1.18
CA VAL A 187 -4.53 0.47 1.27
C VAL A 187 -4.28 -0.69 2.23
N LEU A 188 -4.83 -0.64 3.45
CA LEU A 188 -4.50 -1.65 4.47
C LEU A 188 -5.36 -2.91 4.40
N LEU A 189 -6.60 -2.78 3.93
CA LEU A 189 -7.53 -3.91 3.77
C LEU A 189 -7.66 -4.37 2.31
N ASN A 190 -6.94 -3.72 1.38
CA ASN A 190 -6.94 -3.98 -0.05
C ASN A 190 -8.35 -4.15 -0.65
N ASN A 191 -9.26 -3.24 -0.27
CA ASN A 191 -10.65 -3.16 -0.70
C ASN A 191 -10.92 -1.76 -1.25
N ALA A 192 -11.05 -1.63 -2.57
CA ALA A 192 -11.24 -0.33 -3.21
C ALA A 192 -12.68 0.20 -3.03
N PRO A 193 -12.87 1.36 -2.37
CA PRO A 193 -14.17 2.03 -2.31
C PRO A 193 -14.70 2.41 -3.71
N LEU A 194 -16.02 2.49 -3.84
CA LEU A 194 -16.66 3.01 -5.05
C LEU A 194 -16.62 4.55 -5.06
N ASP A 195 -16.49 5.13 -6.25
CA ASP A 195 -16.63 6.57 -6.43
C ASP A 195 -18.08 7.00 -6.18
N LEU A 196 -18.25 7.96 -5.26
CA LEU A 196 -19.56 8.50 -4.90
C LEU A 196 -19.78 9.84 -5.60
N ILE A 197 -20.97 10.03 -6.18
CA ILE A 197 -21.36 11.25 -6.89
C ILE A 197 -22.44 11.96 -6.07
N GLY A 198 -22.27 13.26 -5.87
CA GLY A 198 -23.22 14.11 -5.15
C GLY A 198 -22.81 14.32 -3.69
N SER A 199 -23.78 14.69 -2.85
CA SER A 199 -23.56 14.98 -1.42
C SER A 199 -24.49 14.20 -0.49
N GLU A 200 -25.44 13.44 -1.04
CA GLU A 200 -26.42 12.64 -0.29
C GLU A 200 -26.03 11.16 -0.39
N HIS A 201 -24.91 10.80 0.23
CA HIS A 201 -24.38 9.45 0.25
C HIS A 201 -23.73 9.15 1.61
N PRO A 202 -23.55 7.86 1.98
CA PRO A 202 -22.67 7.48 3.08
C PRO A 202 -21.23 7.90 2.79
N ASP A 203 -20.35 7.93 3.79
CA ASP A 203 -18.96 8.37 3.63
C ASP A 203 -18.17 7.43 2.72
N GLY A 204 -18.55 6.15 2.65
CA GLY A 204 -18.07 5.28 1.60
C GLY A 204 -18.89 4.01 1.38
N ILE A 205 -18.62 3.36 0.25
CA ILE A 205 -19.31 2.16 -0.22
C ILE A 205 -18.29 1.16 -0.80
N LEU A 206 -18.46 -0.11 -0.46
CA LEU A 206 -17.72 -1.25 -1.01
C LEU A 206 -18.68 -2.23 -1.68
N THR A 207 -18.21 -2.89 -2.75
CA THR A 207 -18.93 -4.00 -3.35
C THR A 207 -18.63 -5.30 -2.59
N PHE A 208 -19.67 -6.03 -2.21
CA PHE A 208 -19.57 -7.32 -1.53
C PHE A 208 -20.49 -8.33 -2.23
N ASN A 209 -19.93 -9.17 -3.11
CA ASN A 209 -20.68 -10.04 -4.01
C ASN A 209 -21.68 -9.22 -4.86
N ASP A 210 -22.97 -9.58 -4.80
CA ASP A 210 -24.09 -8.87 -5.42
C ASP A 210 -24.69 -7.76 -4.52
N LYS A 211 -24.10 -7.53 -3.34
CA LYS A 211 -24.55 -6.58 -2.32
C LYS A 211 -23.52 -5.48 -2.07
N LEU A 212 -23.88 -4.54 -1.21
CA LEU A 212 -23.01 -3.44 -0.77
C LEU A 212 -22.68 -3.54 0.72
N ILE A 213 -21.50 -3.05 1.07
CA ILE A 213 -21.19 -2.60 2.44
C ILE A 213 -21.04 -1.09 2.39
N MET A 214 -21.70 -0.39 3.30
CA MET A 214 -21.62 1.06 3.43
C MET A 214 -20.99 1.42 4.77
N TRP A 215 -20.39 2.60 4.88
CA TRP A 215 -20.00 3.12 6.19
C TRP A 215 -20.24 4.61 6.34
N ASP A 216 -20.32 5.03 7.60
CA ASP A 216 -20.39 6.43 7.99
C ASP A 216 -19.52 6.66 9.25
N ASN A 217 -18.76 7.73 9.20
CA ASN A 217 -17.77 8.18 10.15
C ASN A 217 -18.37 9.21 11.11
N LYS A 218 -18.57 8.82 12.36
CA LYS A 218 -19.04 9.72 13.42
C LYS A 218 -17.90 10.20 14.30
N SER A 219 -17.36 11.36 13.94
CA SER A 219 -16.38 12.10 14.74
C SER A 219 -17.08 12.87 15.87
N LYS A 220 -16.75 12.61 17.14
CA LYS A 220 -17.42 13.22 18.31
C LYS A 220 -16.55 13.20 19.58
N GLU A 221 -16.64 14.22 20.43
CA GLU A 221 -15.94 14.26 21.73
C GLU A 221 -16.55 13.30 22.78
N THR A 222 -17.80 12.89 22.55
CA THR A 222 -18.58 12.02 23.44
C THR A 222 -18.98 10.74 22.73
N GLN A 223 -19.52 9.79 23.49
CA GLN A 223 -20.06 8.55 22.93
C GLN A 223 -21.12 8.82 21.85
N VAL A 224 -21.04 8.07 20.76
CA VAL A 224 -22.01 8.12 19.67
C VAL A 224 -23.30 7.42 20.10
N ASN A 225 -24.40 8.17 20.06
CA ASN A 225 -25.76 7.67 20.24
C ASN A 225 -26.35 7.36 18.86
N LEU A 226 -26.51 6.08 18.55
CA LEU A 226 -26.92 5.64 17.22
C LEU A 226 -28.31 6.16 16.82
N LYS A 227 -29.21 6.34 17.80
CA LYS A 227 -30.58 6.78 17.56
C LYS A 227 -30.63 8.15 16.85
N ASP A 228 -29.68 9.02 17.11
CA ASP A 228 -29.61 10.36 16.53
C ASP A 228 -29.30 10.32 15.02
N HIS A 229 -28.71 9.22 14.54
CA HIS A 229 -28.27 9.04 13.16
C HIS A 229 -29.07 7.99 12.39
N MET A 230 -29.92 7.21 13.07
CA MET A 230 -30.63 6.08 12.46
C MET A 230 -31.48 6.48 11.24
N ALA A 231 -32.16 7.63 11.31
CA ALA A 231 -32.96 8.12 10.18
C ALA A 231 -32.11 8.47 8.95
N GLN A 232 -30.86 8.90 9.15
CA GLN A 232 -29.91 9.16 8.05
C GLN A 232 -29.47 7.84 7.41
N PHE A 233 -29.06 6.88 8.22
CA PHE A 233 -28.58 5.58 7.73
C PHE A 233 -29.67 4.79 7.02
N ASP A 234 -30.90 4.79 7.56
CA ASP A 234 -32.04 4.14 6.92
C ASP A 234 -32.37 4.76 5.57
N ARG A 235 -32.24 6.09 5.41
CA ARG A 235 -32.39 6.75 4.10
C ARG A 235 -31.35 6.25 3.10
N TYR A 236 -30.07 6.20 3.48
CA TYR A 236 -29.00 5.71 2.61
C TYR A 236 -29.20 4.24 2.20
N ILE A 237 -29.62 3.40 3.14
CA ILE A 237 -29.88 1.98 2.89
C ILE A 237 -31.05 1.82 1.91
N ARG A 238 -32.15 2.56 2.11
CA ARG A 238 -33.35 2.47 1.27
C ARG A 238 -33.21 3.12 -0.10
N SER A 239 -32.37 4.14 -0.24
CA SER A 239 -32.10 4.79 -1.53
C SER A 239 -31.14 3.99 -2.41
N SER A 240 -30.49 2.97 -1.85
CA SER A 240 -29.55 2.11 -2.58
C SER A 240 -30.24 1.26 -3.63
N GLU A 241 -29.74 1.28 -4.87
CA GLU A 241 -30.22 0.39 -5.94
C GLU A 241 -29.86 -1.09 -5.70
N LYS A 242 -28.79 -1.35 -4.95
CA LYS A 242 -28.34 -2.69 -4.57
C LYS A 242 -28.60 -2.95 -3.09
N ASN A 243 -28.90 -4.20 -2.76
CA ASN A 243 -29.10 -4.62 -1.37
C ASN A 243 -27.85 -4.33 -0.51
N VAL A 244 -28.06 -3.74 0.67
CA VAL A 244 -26.98 -3.45 1.62
C VAL A 244 -26.86 -4.63 2.59
N ALA A 245 -25.72 -5.33 2.55
CA ALA A 245 -25.44 -6.45 3.44
C ALA A 245 -25.07 -6.00 4.85
N SER A 246 -24.32 -4.90 4.97
CA SER A 246 -23.93 -4.31 6.24
C SER A 246 -23.75 -2.80 6.09
N PHE A 247 -24.11 -2.07 7.15
CA PHE A 247 -23.83 -0.66 7.32
C PHE A 247 -22.92 -0.50 8.55
N LEU A 248 -21.69 -0.05 8.32
CA LEU A 248 -20.71 0.19 9.36
C LEU A 248 -20.89 1.60 9.92
N VAL A 249 -20.91 1.72 11.24
CA VAL A 249 -20.81 3.02 11.92
C VAL A 249 -19.47 3.05 12.63
N ILE A 250 -18.63 3.99 12.24
CA ILE A 250 -17.25 4.10 12.70
C ILE A 250 -17.13 5.34 13.58
N GLY A 251 -16.76 5.18 14.85
CA GLY A 251 -16.68 6.30 15.78
C GLY A 251 -15.69 6.08 16.92
N PRO A 252 -15.50 7.05 17.82
CA PRO A 252 -14.55 6.91 18.92
C PRO A 252 -15.04 5.90 19.96
N SER A 253 -16.34 5.94 20.28
CA SER A 253 -17.01 5.04 21.22
C SER A 253 -18.53 5.15 21.04
N PHE A 254 -19.27 4.17 21.56
CA PHE A 254 -20.73 4.09 21.43
C PHE A 254 -21.38 3.93 22.79
N THR A 255 -22.60 4.45 22.92
CA THR A 255 -23.43 4.18 24.11
C THR A 255 -23.91 2.73 24.13
N GLU A 256 -24.22 2.18 25.30
CA GLU A 256 -24.80 0.82 25.41
C GLU A 256 -26.10 0.69 24.60
N LYS A 257 -26.95 1.73 24.64
CA LYS A 257 -28.18 1.80 23.87
C LYS A 257 -27.93 1.72 22.36
N SER A 258 -26.82 2.27 21.87
CA SER A 258 -26.46 2.17 20.45
C SER A 258 -26.35 0.71 19.99
N VAL A 259 -25.79 -0.17 20.84
CA VAL A 259 -25.66 -1.60 20.53
C VAL A 259 -27.04 -2.25 20.42
N GLU A 260 -27.93 -1.97 21.36
CA GLU A 260 -29.31 -2.45 21.32
C GLU A 260 -30.07 -1.95 20.08
N GLU A 261 -29.93 -0.67 19.72
CA GLU A 261 -30.59 -0.08 18.56
C GLU A 261 -30.09 -0.69 17.24
N ALA A 262 -28.78 -0.96 17.12
CA ALA A 262 -28.21 -1.66 15.96
C ALA A 262 -28.78 -3.08 15.82
N MET A 263 -28.90 -3.82 16.93
CA MET A 263 -29.49 -5.15 16.94
C MET A 263 -31.00 -5.10 16.60
N LYS A 264 -31.74 -4.14 17.16
CA LYS A 264 -33.16 -3.92 16.84
C LYS A 264 -33.36 -3.61 15.36
N TYR A 265 -32.48 -2.81 14.76
CA TYR A 265 -32.56 -2.49 13.33
C TYR A 265 -32.48 -3.75 12.47
N GLN A 266 -31.55 -4.66 12.77
CA GLN A 266 -31.43 -5.94 12.05
C GLN A 266 -32.63 -6.88 12.27
N LEU A 267 -33.30 -6.84 13.42
CA LEU A 267 -34.51 -7.64 13.62
C LEU A 267 -35.68 -7.19 12.73
N LEU A 268 -35.67 -5.93 12.31
CA LEU A 268 -36.73 -5.31 11.51
C LEU A 268 -36.38 -5.19 10.03
N ASN A 269 -35.11 -5.36 9.65
CA ASN A 269 -34.60 -5.14 8.30
C ASN A 269 -33.53 -6.19 7.94
N ASP A 270 -33.37 -6.51 6.65
CA ASP A 270 -32.38 -7.49 6.18
C ASP A 270 -30.92 -6.99 6.21
N THR A 271 -30.70 -5.75 6.62
CA THR A 271 -29.38 -5.11 6.70
C THR A 271 -28.85 -5.12 8.13
N VAL A 272 -27.59 -5.50 8.29
CA VAL A 272 -26.88 -5.48 9.57
C VAL A 272 -26.29 -4.11 9.82
N ILE A 273 -26.49 -3.52 11.00
CA ILE A 273 -25.71 -2.36 11.45
C ILE A 273 -24.59 -2.85 12.38
N THR A 274 -23.35 -2.54 12.01
CA THR A 274 -22.15 -2.91 12.78
C THR A 274 -21.48 -1.66 13.32
N LEU A 275 -21.36 -1.57 14.64
CA LEU A 275 -20.67 -0.51 15.36
C LEU A 275 -19.22 -0.93 15.59
N ILE A 276 -18.28 -0.21 15.00
CA ILE A 276 -16.85 -0.46 15.15
C ILE A 276 -16.16 0.81 15.61
N THR A 277 -15.33 0.72 16.64
CA THR A 277 -14.57 1.88 17.06
C THR A 277 -13.43 2.17 16.09
N ALA A 278 -13.01 3.43 16.00
CA ALA A 278 -11.86 3.84 15.20
C ALA A 278 -10.60 3.05 15.61
N LYS A 279 -10.43 2.81 16.90
CA LYS A 279 -9.37 1.95 17.44
C LYS A 279 -9.47 0.51 16.94
N GLU A 280 -10.64 -0.12 17.05
CA GLU A 280 -10.85 -1.50 16.60
C GLU A 280 -10.61 -1.67 15.10
N LEU A 281 -11.05 -0.71 14.27
CA LEU A 281 -10.82 -0.74 12.82
C LEU A 281 -9.34 -0.53 12.48
N LYS A 282 -8.66 0.41 13.15
CA LYS A 282 -7.22 0.63 12.97
C LYS A 282 -6.41 -0.60 13.35
N ASP A 283 -6.68 -1.18 14.53
CA ASP A 283 -5.99 -2.38 15.01
C ASP A 283 -6.22 -3.58 14.06
N LEU A 284 -7.45 -3.75 13.56
CA LEU A 284 -7.80 -4.77 12.56
C LEU A 284 -6.96 -4.60 11.28
N ALA A 285 -6.94 -3.38 10.73
CA ALA A 285 -6.30 -3.08 9.47
C ALA A 285 -4.78 -3.25 9.54
N VAL A 286 -4.15 -2.72 10.59
CA VAL A 286 -2.70 -2.90 10.81
C VAL A 286 -2.35 -4.38 10.93
N LYS A 287 -3.12 -5.13 11.73
CA LYS A 287 -2.86 -6.54 11.97
C LYS A 287 -3.11 -7.41 10.73
N TRP A 288 -4.14 -7.09 9.95
CA TRP A 288 -4.40 -7.78 8.68
C TRP A 288 -3.24 -7.54 7.71
N ASN A 289 -2.92 -6.28 7.43
CA ASN A 289 -1.85 -5.91 6.51
C ASN A 289 -0.50 -6.49 6.94
N SER A 290 -0.19 -6.53 8.24
CA SER A 290 1.07 -7.11 8.73
C SER A 290 1.17 -8.62 8.54
N LYS A 291 0.05 -9.35 8.59
CA LYS A 291 0.03 -10.81 8.54
C LYS A 291 -0.22 -11.38 7.15
N LYS A 292 -1.02 -10.65 6.37
CA LYS A 292 -1.56 -11.10 5.09
C LYS A 292 -1.08 -10.27 3.91
N GLY A 293 -0.35 -9.18 4.15
CA GLY A 293 0.19 -8.31 3.12
C GLY A 293 -0.90 -7.86 2.17
N ASP A 294 -0.73 -8.20 0.89
CA ASP A 294 -1.62 -7.82 -0.19
C ASP A 294 -2.93 -8.64 -0.27
N GLU A 295 -3.19 -9.58 0.65
CA GLU A 295 -4.46 -10.32 0.66
C GLU A 295 -5.65 -9.37 0.91
N THR A 296 -6.68 -9.44 0.07
CA THR A 296 -7.91 -8.65 0.27
C THR A 296 -8.65 -9.09 1.51
N PHE A 297 -8.96 -8.16 2.41
CA PHE A 297 -9.71 -8.44 3.63
C PHE A 297 -11.12 -8.97 3.30
N PRO A 298 -11.54 -10.12 3.87
CA PRO A 298 -12.88 -10.66 3.65
C PRO A 298 -13.96 -9.79 4.30
N LEU A 299 -14.61 -8.96 3.48
CA LEU A 299 -15.66 -8.03 3.90
C LEU A 299 -16.85 -8.69 4.63
N GLY A 300 -17.05 -10.00 4.48
CA GLY A 300 -18.07 -10.75 5.22
C GLY A 300 -17.91 -10.66 6.74
N TYR A 301 -16.70 -10.42 7.25
CA TYR A 301 -16.45 -10.19 8.67
C TYR A 301 -17.08 -8.91 9.21
N PHE A 302 -17.45 -7.95 8.36
CA PHE A 302 -18.15 -6.73 8.77
C PHE A 302 -19.66 -6.92 8.90
N LYS A 303 -20.18 -8.14 8.77
CA LYS A 303 -21.60 -8.45 8.97
C LYS A 303 -21.87 -8.92 10.40
N GLN A 304 -21.63 -8.06 11.39
CA GLN A 304 -21.78 -8.40 12.80
C GLN A 304 -22.82 -7.49 13.49
N PRO A 305 -23.95 -8.03 13.98
CA PRO A 305 -24.95 -7.23 14.68
C PRO A 305 -24.36 -6.47 15.86
N GLY A 306 -24.66 -5.17 15.97
CA GLY A 306 -24.26 -4.40 17.13
C GLY A 306 -22.76 -4.17 17.17
N LYS A 307 -22.07 -4.55 18.24
CA LYS A 307 -20.65 -4.23 18.40
C LYS A 307 -19.75 -5.22 17.63
N PHE A 308 -18.81 -4.68 16.87
CA PHE A 308 -17.76 -5.45 16.20
C PHE A 308 -16.94 -6.29 17.18
N ASN A 309 -16.67 -7.54 16.83
CA ASN A 309 -15.87 -8.47 17.62
C ASN A 309 -14.67 -8.97 16.80
N SER A 310 -13.50 -8.40 17.10
CA SER A 310 -12.23 -8.74 16.45
C SER A 310 -11.77 -10.19 16.68
N LYS A 311 -12.33 -10.90 17.67
CA LYS A 311 -12.02 -12.32 17.95
C LYS A 311 -12.59 -13.27 16.90
N LEU A 312 -13.56 -12.83 16.10
CA LEU A 312 -14.16 -13.63 15.04
C LEU A 312 -13.35 -13.62 13.75
N ILE A 313 -12.30 -12.77 13.68
CA ILE A 313 -11.46 -12.62 12.50
C ILE A 313 -10.38 -13.71 12.49
N SER A 314 -10.30 -14.44 11.39
CA SER A 314 -9.19 -15.35 11.12
C SER A 314 -8.10 -14.57 10.38
N TYR A 315 -6.90 -14.56 10.95
CA TYR A 315 -5.73 -13.91 10.37
C TYR A 315 -4.71 -14.93 9.89
#